data_AF-A0A7Y6PH28-F1
#
_entry.id   AF-A0A7Y6PH28-F1
#
_cell.length_a   1.000
_cell.length_b   1.000
_cell.length_c   1.000
_cell.angle_alpha   90.00
_cell.angle_beta   90.00
_cell.angle_gamma   90.00
#
_symmetry.space_group_name_H-M   'P 1'
#
loop_
_entity.id
_entity.type
_entity.pdbx_description
1 polymer ?
#
loop_
_entity_poly.entity_id
_entity_poly.type
_entity_poly.pdbx_seq_one_letter_code
_entity_poly.pdbx_strand_id
1 'polypeptide(L)'
;MDIKTLLLPKRVLLLFIVLAIDITFTFGQITIEMTPKGNVYSLSGKINGLELNFIFDTGASDVYLSMTEAIFMLKNGYLAQNDFTGISYSQIANGEIVENTTVLLREVEIGGIKIQDVTASISHNLDAPLLLGQSVIQKLGPIQLDGNKLIIQNGKNLKSDKQAWDLYYKSFQYIEAENYKTAISILKEGLKHAIDKKLKSLLYGELATAYYSTNQKELAIEYCHTSLGEDFMNEQVGYNLGVYLYEMGEMKQAENAFLQQISKFDKISPTDKDMRAATFSYLADIQYNHGEYINAETNYHKSLNVSVSSMAYLGLGDVYSAQKEYAKAAEYYEKGIAYEPNRPSNIKRYNQLGLSYFYAEQYENARNAFNACISVMKENEELFKLAMNSNDKDVQKTYTDFILYSMNSTLWLARLAQSPQESISNYNSIIQIPSMKSNLQPQDFINLATAYHHLKDTGKAQSILKEANTLFPTDIDIMFSLSLLMADNDICRIELLQKILKYEYQIQPRTFDYATVYNNIAWTYCCLKQYEKGLSFAEKSVILNSEHGYSWETLGELYFFLKRYEDCIEAMTKCLSCPAKEFHKSALTFRGKSLIAIGKKKDGKKDLENALKL
;
A
#
# COMPACT_ATOMS: atom_id res chain seq x y z
N MET A 1 -2.92 42.33 -62.85
CA MET A 1 -2.23 41.04 -62.98
C MET A 1 -2.39 40.33 -61.66
N ASP A 2 -3.56 39.73 -61.45
CA ASP A 2 -3.86 38.30 -61.71
C ASP A 2 -3.31 37.37 -60.63
N ILE A 3 -4.02 36.39 -60.04
CA ILE A 3 -5.43 36.11 -59.71
C ILE A 3 -5.37 34.73 -58.97
N LYS A 4 -6.20 34.55 -57.92
CA LYS A 4 -6.65 33.27 -57.28
C LYS A 4 -5.63 32.49 -56.41
N THR A 5 -5.93 31.97 -55.20
CA THR A 5 -7.23 31.64 -54.56
C THR A 5 -7.12 31.44 -53.04
N LEU A 6 -8.06 32.05 -52.29
CA LEU A 6 -8.75 31.69 -51.02
C LEU A 6 -8.04 30.80 -49.96
N LEU A 7 -7.77 31.27 -48.73
CA LEU A 7 -8.65 31.56 -47.56
C LEU A 7 -8.91 30.36 -46.61
N LEU A 8 -8.28 30.45 -45.42
CA LEU A 8 -8.70 29.96 -44.09
C LEU A 8 -10.06 30.59 -43.65
N PRO A 9 -10.67 30.32 -42.46
CA PRO A 9 -10.74 29.13 -41.57
C PRO A 9 -12.14 28.89 -40.88
N LYS A 10 -12.19 27.80 -40.07
CA LYS A 10 -12.89 27.59 -38.77
C LYS A 10 -14.44 27.56 -38.66
N ARG A 11 -14.89 26.40 -38.16
CA ARG A 11 -15.88 26.13 -37.08
C ARG A 11 -17.25 26.84 -37.13
N VAL A 12 -18.26 26.00 -36.87
CA VAL A 12 -19.66 26.27 -36.53
C VAL A 12 -20.61 26.33 -37.73
N LEU A 13 -21.15 25.15 -38.11
CA LEU A 13 -22.60 25.02 -38.33
C LEU A 13 -23.04 23.55 -38.15
N LEU A 14 -23.99 23.39 -37.23
CA LEU A 14 -24.99 22.33 -36.99
C LEU A 14 -24.87 21.01 -37.80
N LEU A 15 -24.83 19.83 -37.17
CA LEU A 15 -25.95 19.24 -36.43
C LEU A 15 -27.19 19.06 -37.32
N PHE A 16 -27.07 18.22 -38.36
CA PHE A 16 -28.14 17.39 -38.95
C PHE A 16 -27.46 16.41 -39.94
N ILE A 17 -27.18 15.19 -39.46
CA ILE A 17 -27.25 13.88 -40.13
C ILE A 17 -26.85 12.87 -39.05
N VAL A 18 -27.80 12.65 -38.13
CA VAL A 18 -28.05 11.31 -37.59
C VAL A 18 -28.96 10.65 -38.64
N LEU A 19 -28.74 9.36 -38.92
CA LEU A 19 -29.28 8.55 -40.04
C LEU A 19 -28.63 8.89 -41.40
N ALA A 20 -27.85 8.04 -42.07
CA ALA A 20 -27.70 6.61 -41.99
C ALA A 20 -26.23 6.27 -42.25
N ILE A 21 -25.53 5.77 -41.23
CA ILE A 21 -24.54 4.73 -41.52
C ILE A 21 -25.42 3.52 -41.75
N ASP A 22 -25.78 3.28 -43.02
CA ASP A 22 -26.09 1.92 -43.43
C ASP A 22 -24.84 1.12 -43.11
N ILE A 23 -24.87 0.47 -41.94
CA ILE A 23 -24.17 -0.78 -41.75
C ILE A 23 -24.87 -1.69 -42.76
N THR A 24 -24.41 -1.64 -44.01
CA THR A 24 -24.49 -2.80 -44.86
C THR A 24 -23.64 -3.82 -44.13
N PHE A 25 -24.29 -4.62 -43.28
CA PHE A 25 -23.82 -5.96 -43.00
C PHE A 25 -23.68 -6.56 -44.40
N THR A 26 -22.46 -6.56 -44.91
CA THR A 26 -22.12 -7.33 -46.08
C THR A 26 -22.21 -8.77 -45.60
N PHE A 27 -23.44 -9.30 -45.60
CA PHE A 27 -23.72 -10.70 -45.37
C PHE A 27 -22.92 -11.46 -46.43
N GLY A 28 -21.79 -12.03 -46.01
CA GLY A 28 -20.92 -12.78 -46.90
C GLY A 28 -21.64 -14.06 -47.33
N GLN A 29 -22.37 -13.97 -48.43
CA GLN A 29 -22.95 -15.12 -49.12
C GLN A 29 -21.83 -15.88 -49.83
N ILE A 30 -21.74 -17.18 -49.57
CA ILE A 30 -20.91 -18.09 -50.37
C ILE A 30 -21.83 -18.72 -51.40
N THR A 31 -21.50 -18.55 -52.69
CA THR A 31 -22.24 -19.16 -53.79
C THR A 31 -21.36 -20.21 -54.43
N ILE A 32 -21.83 -21.45 -54.41
CA ILE A 32 -21.14 -22.60 -55.02
C ILE A 32 -21.94 -22.98 -56.27
N GLU A 33 -21.30 -22.93 -57.43
CA GLU A 33 -21.90 -23.44 -58.65
C GLU A 33 -21.71 -24.96 -58.73
N MET A 34 -22.81 -25.70 -58.64
CA MET A 34 -22.83 -27.15 -58.71
C MET A 34 -22.88 -27.62 -60.16
N THR A 35 -22.20 -28.74 -60.43
CA THR A 35 -22.17 -29.37 -61.75
C THR A 35 -23.28 -30.43 -61.85
N PRO A 36 -24.23 -30.30 -62.79
CA PRO A 36 -25.26 -31.31 -63.00
C PRO A 36 -24.64 -32.60 -63.57
N LYS A 37 -24.99 -33.75 -62.98
CA LYS A 37 -24.62 -35.10 -63.46
C LYS A 37 -25.87 -35.97 -63.48
N GLY A 38 -26.51 -36.08 -64.64
CA GLY A 38 -27.81 -36.75 -64.74
C GLY A 38 -28.88 -36.02 -63.92
N ASN A 39 -29.52 -36.74 -62.99
CA ASN A 39 -30.58 -36.19 -62.13
C ASN A 39 -30.06 -35.63 -60.78
N VAL A 40 -28.75 -35.58 -60.57
CA VAL A 40 -28.14 -35.11 -59.32
C VAL A 40 -27.18 -33.95 -59.56
N TYR A 41 -26.91 -33.17 -58.51
CA TYR A 41 -25.93 -32.10 -58.51
C TYR A 41 -24.68 -32.53 -57.76
N SER A 42 -23.52 -32.19 -58.32
CA SER A 42 -22.22 -32.45 -57.69
C SER A 42 -21.45 -31.17 -57.40
N LEU A 43 -20.70 -31.15 -56.31
CA LEU A 43 -19.86 -30.03 -55.90
C LEU A 43 -18.50 -30.50 -55.41
N SER A 44 -17.46 -29.68 -55.62
CA SER A 44 -16.12 -29.96 -55.11
C SER A 44 -16.00 -29.54 -53.64
N GLY A 45 -15.27 -30.33 -52.86
CA GLY A 45 -14.92 -30.02 -51.47
C GLY A 45 -13.71 -30.84 -51.03
N LYS A 46 -13.37 -30.76 -49.74
CA LYS A 46 -12.27 -31.54 -49.17
C LYS A 46 -12.71 -32.34 -47.96
N ILE A 47 -12.15 -33.53 -47.79
CA ILE A 47 -12.21 -34.28 -46.52
C ILE A 47 -10.79 -34.47 -46.00
N ASN A 48 -10.52 -33.96 -44.79
CA ASN A 48 -9.21 -34.01 -44.15
C ASN A 48 -8.07 -33.51 -45.07
N GLY A 49 -8.36 -32.56 -45.95
CA GLY A 49 -7.44 -32.00 -46.95
C GLY A 49 -7.40 -32.71 -48.31
N LEU A 50 -8.06 -33.86 -48.49
CA LEU A 50 -8.20 -34.55 -49.78
C LEU A 50 -9.35 -33.94 -50.59
N GLU A 51 -9.07 -33.48 -51.81
CA GLU A 51 -10.06 -32.92 -52.72
C GLU A 51 -10.93 -34.02 -53.35
N LEU A 52 -12.25 -33.88 -53.22
CA LEU A 52 -13.26 -34.86 -53.62
C LEU A 52 -14.48 -34.16 -54.23
N ASN A 53 -15.22 -34.87 -55.08
CA ASN A 53 -16.48 -34.40 -55.64
C ASN A 53 -17.65 -35.12 -54.98
N PHE A 54 -18.48 -34.36 -54.29
CA PHE A 54 -19.64 -34.87 -53.59
C PHE A 54 -20.89 -34.76 -54.46
N ILE A 55 -21.82 -35.69 -54.29
CA ILE A 55 -23.21 -35.51 -54.68
C ILE A 55 -23.93 -34.79 -53.55
N PHE A 56 -24.57 -33.66 -53.84
CA PHE A 56 -25.37 -32.94 -52.86
C PHE A 56 -26.69 -33.69 -52.64
N ASP A 57 -26.83 -34.30 -51.46
CA ASP A 57 -27.98 -35.15 -51.13
C ASP A 57 -28.61 -34.75 -49.79
N THR A 58 -29.74 -34.06 -49.86
CA THR A 58 -30.49 -33.66 -48.66
C THR A 58 -31.17 -34.83 -47.96
N GLY A 59 -31.33 -35.99 -48.62
CA GLY A 59 -31.94 -37.19 -48.08
C GLY A 59 -30.96 -38.08 -47.29
N ALA A 60 -29.65 -37.94 -47.50
CA ALA A 60 -28.64 -38.67 -46.76
C ALA A 60 -28.47 -38.11 -45.33
N SER A 61 -28.48 -38.97 -44.31
CA SER A 61 -28.31 -38.55 -42.91
C SER A 61 -26.90 -38.04 -42.61
N ASP A 62 -25.88 -38.72 -43.14
CA ASP A 62 -24.48 -38.40 -42.94
C ASP A 62 -23.76 -38.22 -44.28
N VAL A 63 -22.54 -37.68 -44.24
CA VAL A 63 -21.59 -37.88 -45.35
C VAL A 63 -21.42 -39.39 -45.58
N TYR A 64 -21.63 -39.84 -46.81
CA TYR A 64 -21.61 -41.26 -47.16
C TYR A 64 -20.43 -41.55 -48.06
N LEU A 65 -19.53 -42.46 -47.65
CA LEU A 65 -18.33 -42.84 -48.40
C LEU A 65 -18.44 -44.29 -48.88
N SER A 66 -17.82 -44.61 -50.01
CA SER A 66 -17.50 -45.99 -50.37
C SER A 66 -16.36 -46.56 -49.55
N MET A 67 -16.29 -47.89 -49.50
CA MET A 67 -15.14 -48.58 -48.92
C MET A 67 -13.84 -48.27 -49.67
N THR A 68 -13.90 -48.01 -50.99
CA THR A 68 -12.72 -47.65 -51.79
C THR A 68 -12.13 -46.31 -51.35
N GLU A 69 -12.97 -45.29 -51.16
CA GLU A 69 -12.55 -43.96 -50.69
C GLU A 69 -12.00 -44.04 -49.27
N ALA A 70 -12.67 -44.77 -48.37
CA ALA A 70 -12.19 -44.94 -47.00
C ALA A 70 -10.82 -45.65 -46.93
N ILE A 71 -10.62 -46.73 -47.71
CA ILE A 71 -9.32 -47.43 -47.78
C ILE A 71 -8.24 -46.52 -48.34
N PHE A 72 -8.55 -45.77 -49.41
CA PHE A 72 -7.61 -44.82 -50.00
C PHE A 72 -7.19 -43.76 -48.99
N MET A 73 -8.17 -43.17 -48.29
CA MET A 73 -7.93 -42.14 -47.29
C MET A 73 -7.10 -42.67 -46.11
N LEU A 74 -7.39 -43.88 -45.64
CA LEU A 74 -6.63 -44.52 -44.56
C LEU A 74 -5.17 -44.80 -44.97
N LYS A 75 -4.94 -45.33 -46.17
CA LYS A 75 -3.59 -45.65 -46.68
C LYS A 75 -2.71 -44.42 -46.88
N ASN A 76 -3.32 -43.28 -47.20
CA ASN A 76 -2.60 -42.04 -47.48
C ASN A 76 -2.62 -41.06 -46.29
N GLY A 77 -3.05 -41.50 -45.10
CA GLY A 77 -3.02 -40.70 -43.88
C GLY A 77 -4.10 -39.62 -43.76
N TYR A 78 -5.07 -39.60 -44.68
CA TYR A 78 -6.25 -38.73 -44.57
C TYR A 78 -7.24 -39.25 -43.52
N LEU A 79 -7.24 -40.55 -43.22
CA LEU A 79 -7.92 -41.14 -42.05
C LEU A 79 -6.91 -41.91 -41.19
N ALA A 80 -7.19 -42.02 -39.90
CA ALA A 80 -6.44 -42.77 -38.90
C ALA A 80 -7.33 -43.88 -38.30
N GLN A 81 -6.72 -44.92 -37.72
CA GLN A 81 -7.46 -46.02 -37.11
C GLN A 81 -8.41 -45.57 -35.98
N ASN A 82 -8.06 -44.50 -35.27
CA ASN A 82 -8.87 -43.96 -34.17
C ASN A 82 -10.05 -43.10 -34.66
N ASP A 83 -10.15 -42.79 -35.96
CA ASP A 83 -11.30 -42.05 -36.51
C ASP A 83 -12.55 -42.93 -36.65
N PHE A 84 -12.41 -44.26 -36.62
CA PHE A 84 -13.51 -45.21 -36.75
C PHE A 84 -14.22 -45.39 -35.40
N THR A 85 -15.51 -45.06 -35.36
CA THR A 85 -16.25 -44.91 -34.09
C THR A 85 -17.29 -46.00 -33.84
N GLY A 86 -17.63 -46.82 -34.84
CA GLY A 86 -18.55 -47.95 -34.66
C GLY A 86 -19.23 -48.41 -35.94
N ILE A 87 -20.44 -48.95 -35.77
CA ILE A 87 -21.29 -49.46 -36.85
C ILE A 87 -22.59 -48.65 -36.83
N SER A 88 -23.07 -48.26 -38.01
CA SER A 88 -24.37 -47.61 -38.23
C SER A 88 -25.21 -48.43 -39.21
N TYR A 89 -26.51 -48.16 -39.24
CA TYR A 89 -27.43 -48.78 -40.21
C TYR A 89 -28.15 -47.68 -40.97
N SER A 90 -28.27 -47.82 -42.28
CA SER A 90 -28.97 -46.85 -43.13
C SER A 90 -29.99 -47.55 -44.00
N GLN A 91 -31.17 -46.95 -44.13
CA GLN A 91 -32.20 -47.41 -45.05
C GLN A 91 -31.95 -46.76 -46.42
N ILE A 92 -31.75 -47.57 -47.46
CA ILE A 92 -31.57 -47.09 -48.83
C ILE A 92 -32.93 -46.93 -49.54
N ALA A 93 -32.96 -46.29 -50.72
CA ALA A 93 -34.18 -45.86 -51.40
C ALA A 93 -35.17 -46.98 -51.75
N ASN A 94 -34.74 -48.24 -51.79
CA ASN A 94 -35.60 -49.42 -52.00
C ASN A 94 -36.22 -49.96 -50.69
N GLY A 95 -35.93 -49.35 -49.54
CA GLY A 95 -36.42 -49.72 -48.22
C GLY A 95 -35.54 -50.72 -47.45
N GLU A 96 -34.47 -51.23 -48.06
CA GLU A 96 -33.52 -52.17 -47.45
C GLU A 96 -32.63 -51.48 -46.40
N ILE A 97 -32.34 -52.17 -45.29
CA ILE A 97 -31.45 -51.69 -44.24
C ILE A 97 -30.05 -52.28 -44.50
N VAL A 98 -29.08 -51.39 -44.66
CA VAL A 98 -27.68 -51.74 -44.94
C VAL A 98 -26.82 -51.36 -43.73
N GLU A 99 -25.94 -52.27 -43.32
CA GLU A 99 -24.91 -52.03 -42.31
C GLU A 99 -23.77 -51.19 -42.90
N ASN A 100 -23.32 -50.18 -42.15
CA ASN A 100 -22.25 -49.26 -42.52
C ASN A 100 -21.27 -49.12 -41.35
N THR A 101 -20.05 -48.66 -41.63
CA THR A 101 -19.07 -48.32 -40.60
C THR A 101 -19.10 -46.81 -40.33
N THR A 102 -19.23 -46.41 -39.06
CA THR A 102 -19.22 -44.99 -38.67
C THR A 102 -17.79 -44.49 -38.51
N VAL A 103 -17.51 -43.30 -39.04
CA VAL A 103 -16.21 -42.62 -38.97
C VAL A 103 -16.39 -41.15 -38.63
N LEU A 104 -15.45 -40.58 -37.88
CA LEU A 104 -15.37 -39.16 -37.58
C LEU A 104 -14.37 -38.49 -38.53
N LEU A 105 -14.87 -37.65 -39.43
CA LEU A 105 -14.04 -36.83 -40.29
C LEU A 105 -13.58 -35.59 -39.52
N ARG A 106 -12.27 -35.39 -39.39
CA ARG A 106 -11.70 -34.25 -38.65
C ARG A 106 -12.12 -32.91 -39.25
N GLU A 107 -12.05 -32.78 -40.57
CA GLU A 107 -12.45 -31.57 -41.31
C GLU A 107 -13.13 -31.92 -42.64
N VAL A 108 -14.28 -31.29 -42.92
CA VAL A 108 -14.89 -31.24 -44.25
C VAL A 108 -14.95 -29.78 -44.72
N GLU A 109 -14.43 -29.49 -45.91
CA GLU A 109 -14.41 -28.14 -46.49
C GLU A 109 -15.32 -28.05 -47.71
N ILE A 110 -16.32 -27.16 -47.68
CA ILE A 110 -17.24 -26.91 -48.80
C ILE A 110 -17.29 -25.42 -49.10
N GLY A 111 -16.94 -25.01 -50.33
CA GLY A 111 -16.95 -23.59 -50.73
C GLY A 111 -16.06 -22.68 -49.86
N GLY A 112 -14.98 -23.23 -49.28
CA GLY A 112 -14.08 -22.54 -48.34
C GLY A 112 -14.55 -22.53 -46.89
N ILE A 113 -15.73 -23.06 -46.58
CA ILE A 113 -16.23 -23.25 -45.21
C ILE A 113 -15.66 -24.54 -44.65
N LYS A 114 -14.89 -24.47 -43.57
CA LYS A 114 -14.32 -25.63 -42.87
C LYS A 114 -15.22 -26.05 -41.71
N ILE A 115 -15.65 -27.30 -41.72
CA ILE A 115 -16.51 -27.90 -40.70
C ILE A 115 -15.73 -29.01 -40.01
N GLN A 116 -15.53 -28.88 -38.70
CA GLN A 116 -14.81 -29.88 -37.91
C GLN A 116 -15.76 -30.96 -37.36
N ASP A 117 -15.18 -32.11 -37.01
CA ASP A 117 -15.84 -33.22 -36.30
C ASP A 117 -17.17 -33.63 -36.95
N VAL A 118 -17.08 -34.09 -38.20
CA VAL A 118 -18.22 -34.50 -39.02
C VAL A 118 -18.38 -36.01 -38.97
N THR A 119 -19.52 -36.47 -38.46
CA THR A 119 -19.90 -37.88 -38.54
C THR A 119 -20.17 -38.27 -39.99
N ALA A 120 -19.60 -39.40 -40.41
CA ALA A 120 -19.78 -39.98 -41.72
C ALA A 120 -20.02 -41.49 -41.61
N SER A 121 -20.69 -42.05 -42.61
CA SER A 121 -20.96 -43.47 -42.74
C SER A 121 -20.24 -44.04 -43.96
N ILE A 122 -19.52 -45.15 -43.79
CA ILE A 122 -18.79 -45.85 -44.85
C ILE A 122 -19.62 -47.07 -45.25
N SER A 123 -20.04 -47.11 -46.51
CA SER A 123 -20.65 -48.26 -47.14
C SER A 123 -19.68 -49.43 -47.23
N HIS A 124 -20.15 -50.66 -47.03
CA HIS A 124 -19.39 -51.86 -47.37
C HIS A 124 -19.34 -52.12 -48.88
N ASN A 125 -20.07 -51.33 -49.69
CA ASN A 125 -19.96 -51.35 -51.15
C ASN A 125 -18.73 -50.54 -51.62
N LEU A 126 -17.95 -51.14 -52.52
CA LEU A 126 -16.74 -50.54 -53.09
C LEU A 126 -17.03 -49.34 -54.01
N ASP A 127 -18.21 -49.29 -54.62
CA ASP A 127 -18.56 -48.28 -55.64
C ASP A 127 -19.74 -47.39 -55.20
N ALA A 128 -19.99 -47.28 -53.89
CA ALA A 128 -21.02 -46.38 -53.38
C ALA A 128 -20.73 -44.92 -53.76
N PRO A 129 -21.75 -44.11 -54.11
CA PRO A 129 -21.53 -42.70 -54.40
C PRO A 129 -21.12 -41.92 -53.14
N LEU A 130 -20.20 -40.98 -53.29
CA LEU A 130 -19.84 -40.02 -52.24
C LEU A 130 -20.95 -38.97 -52.06
N LEU A 131 -21.70 -39.06 -50.96
CA LEU A 131 -22.83 -38.16 -50.68
C LEU A 131 -22.46 -37.11 -49.64
N LEU A 132 -22.90 -35.87 -49.85
CA LEU A 132 -22.87 -34.81 -48.84
C LEU A 132 -24.22 -34.77 -48.11
N GLY A 133 -24.31 -35.44 -46.96
CA GLY A 133 -25.55 -35.55 -46.18
C GLY A 133 -25.74 -34.47 -45.11
N GLN A 134 -26.79 -34.67 -44.29
CA GLN A 134 -27.24 -33.72 -43.27
C GLN A 134 -26.19 -33.41 -42.19
N SER A 135 -25.27 -34.35 -41.90
CA SER A 135 -24.16 -34.12 -40.95
C SER A 135 -23.23 -32.95 -41.34
N VAL A 136 -23.22 -32.57 -42.63
CA VAL A 136 -22.56 -31.36 -43.15
C VAL A 136 -23.57 -30.26 -43.46
N ILE A 137 -24.67 -30.57 -44.14
CA ILE A 137 -25.63 -29.57 -44.65
C ILE A 137 -26.16 -28.67 -43.52
N GLN A 138 -26.48 -29.24 -42.35
CA GLN A 138 -27.00 -28.47 -41.22
C GLN A 138 -25.98 -27.51 -40.60
N LYS A 139 -24.68 -27.78 -40.78
CA LYS A 139 -23.57 -26.98 -40.25
C LYS A 139 -23.12 -25.87 -41.21
N LEU A 140 -23.61 -25.86 -42.46
CA LEU A 140 -23.30 -24.81 -43.44
C LEU A 140 -24.02 -23.47 -43.13
N GLY A 141 -25.04 -23.47 -42.27
CA GLY A 141 -25.92 -22.32 -42.05
C GLY A 141 -27.14 -22.34 -42.99
N PRO A 142 -27.93 -21.25 -43.06
CA PRO A 142 -29.10 -21.21 -43.93
C PRO A 142 -28.68 -21.36 -45.40
N ILE A 143 -29.25 -22.37 -46.08
CA ILE A 143 -28.98 -22.65 -47.49
C ILE A 143 -30.17 -22.30 -48.37
N GLN A 144 -29.90 -21.81 -49.58
CA GLN A 144 -30.86 -21.58 -50.64
C GLN A 144 -30.36 -22.22 -51.94
N LEU A 145 -31.25 -22.93 -52.65
CA LEU A 145 -30.96 -23.50 -53.96
C LEU A 145 -31.58 -22.60 -55.05
N ASP A 146 -30.75 -22.12 -55.96
CA ASP A 146 -31.17 -21.31 -57.12
C ASP A 146 -30.59 -21.94 -58.41
N GLY A 147 -31.41 -22.77 -59.07
CA GLY A 147 -30.96 -23.57 -60.21
C GLY A 147 -29.82 -24.52 -59.82
N ASN A 148 -28.65 -24.37 -60.46
CA ASN A 148 -27.44 -25.12 -60.13
C ASN A 148 -26.57 -24.45 -59.05
N LYS A 149 -27.03 -23.38 -58.40
CA LYS A 149 -26.26 -22.66 -57.38
C LYS A 149 -26.72 -23.02 -55.97
N LEU A 150 -25.78 -23.42 -55.13
CA LEU A 150 -25.95 -23.53 -53.68
C LEU A 150 -25.48 -22.22 -53.03
N ILE A 151 -26.42 -21.50 -52.44
CA ILE A 151 -26.20 -20.22 -51.76
C ILE A 151 -26.20 -20.48 -50.26
N ILE A 152 -25.08 -20.18 -49.59
CA ILE A 152 -24.90 -20.36 -48.15
C ILE A 152 -24.83 -18.99 -47.49
N GLN A 153 -25.81 -18.70 -46.62
CA GLN A 153 -25.88 -17.44 -45.88
C GLN A 153 -25.00 -17.49 -44.62
N ASN A 154 -24.28 -16.41 -44.33
CA ASN A 154 -23.43 -16.24 -43.12
C ASN A 154 -22.20 -17.18 -43.02
N GLY A 155 -21.75 -17.80 -44.10
CA GLY A 155 -20.64 -18.77 -44.09
C GLY A 155 -19.25 -18.24 -43.62
N LYS A 156 -19.11 -16.93 -43.36
CA LYS A 156 -17.90 -16.30 -42.82
C LYS A 156 -17.89 -16.08 -41.29
N ASN A 157 -19.01 -16.27 -40.59
CA ASN A 157 -19.16 -15.96 -39.16
C ASN A 157 -19.09 -17.20 -38.25
N LEU A 158 -18.26 -18.18 -38.61
CA LEU A 158 -18.03 -19.33 -37.73
C LEU A 158 -16.99 -18.96 -36.67
N LYS A 159 -17.29 -19.27 -35.41
CA LYS A 159 -16.35 -19.08 -34.29
C LYS A 159 -15.07 -19.87 -34.56
N SER A 160 -13.92 -19.32 -34.16
CA SER A 160 -12.61 -19.92 -34.39
C SER A 160 -11.64 -19.54 -33.27
N ASP A 161 -11.21 -20.52 -32.48
CA ASP A 161 -10.19 -20.29 -31.43
C ASP A 161 -8.87 -19.77 -32.02
N LYS A 162 -8.52 -20.17 -33.24
CA LYS A 162 -7.31 -19.66 -33.91
C LYS A 162 -7.37 -18.14 -34.08
N GLN A 163 -8.51 -17.62 -34.55
CA GLN A 163 -8.69 -16.17 -34.70
C GLN A 163 -8.72 -15.46 -33.34
N ALA A 164 -9.31 -16.09 -32.32
CA ALA A 164 -9.29 -15.56 -30.96
C ALA A 164 -7.88 -15.50 -30.37
N TRP A 165 -7.04 -16.52 -30.59
CA TRP A 165 -5.62 -16.51 -30.20
C TRP A 165 -4.83 -15.41 -30.92
N ASP A 166 -5.02 -15.24 -32.22
CA ASP A 166 -4.36 -14.17 -32.98
C ASP A 166 -4.72 -12.77 -32.42
N LEU A 167 -5.99 -12.56 -32.07
CA LEU A 167 -6.47 -11.33 -31.44
C LEU A 167 -5.97 -11.16 -30.01
N TYR A 168 -5.89 -12.24 -29.24
CA TYR A 168 -5.29 -12.26 -27.90
C TYR A 168 -3.84 -11.79 -27.94
N TYR A 169 -2.98 -12.40 -28.77
CA TYR A 169 -1.59 -11.99 -28.92
C TYR A 169 -1.45 -10.56 -29.45
N LYS A 170 -2.33 -10.14 -30.36
CA LYS A 170 -2.35 -8.75 -30.83
C LYS A 170 -2.68 -7.77 -29.71
N SER A 171 -3.55 -8.13 -28.77
CA SER A 171 -3.93 -7.24 -27.68
C SER A 171 -2.77 -6.93 -26.73
N PHE A 172 -1.85 -7.88 -26.50
CA PHE A 172 -0.66 -7.64 -25.66
C PHE A 172 0.20 -6.49 -26.14
N GLN A 173 0.41 -6.37 -27.45
CA GLN A 173 1.18 -5.25 -28.02
C GLN A 173 0.58 -3.89 -27.66
N TYR A 174 -0.75 -3.81 -27.54
CA TYR A 174 -1.44 -2.58 -27.13
C TYR A 174 -1.46 -2.40 -25.62
N ILE A 175 -1.51 -3.48 -24.83
CA ILE A 175 -1.39 -3.43 -23.37
C ILE A 175 0.01 -2.95 -22.98
N GLU A 176 1.05 -3.51 -23.58
CA GLU A 176 2.46 -3.09 -23.37
C GLU A 176 2.68 -1.63 -23.79
N ALA A 177 1.97 -1.16 -24.83
CA ALA A 177 2.00 0.22 -25.26
C ALA A 177 1.07 1.14 -24.43
N GLU A 178 0.48 0.65 -23.33
CA GLU A 178 -0.50 1.33 -22.47
C GLU A 178 -1.74 1.87 -23.21
N ASN A 179 -2.00 1.38 -24.42
CA ASN A 179 -3.16 1.72 -25.21
C ASN A 179 -4.33 0.78 -24.90
N TYR A 180 -4.81 0.87 -23.65
CA TYR A 180 -5.85 0.00 -23.11
C TYR A 180 -7.18 0.10 -23.85
N LYS A 181 -7.53 1.28 -24.41
CA LYS A 181 -8.77 1.44 -25.18
C LYS A 181 -8.78 0.58 -26.44
N THR A 182 -7.67 0.55 -27.16
CA THR A 182 -7.53 -0.31 -28.34
C THR A 182 -7.43 -1.78 -27.95
N ALA A 183 -6.70 -2.11 -26.89
CA ALA A 183 -6.62 -3.46 -26.36
C ALA A 183 -8.02 -4.02 -25.99
N ILE A 184 -8.85 -3.24 -25.28
CA ILE A 184 -10.23 -3.63 -24.92
C ILE A 184 -11.07 -3.94 -26.17
N SER A 185 -10.96 -3.13 -27.22
CA SER A 185 -11.68 -3.35 -28.48
C SER A 185 -11.28 -4.68 -29.13
N ILE A 186 -9.98 -4.96 -29.19
CA ILE A 186 -9.41 -6.18 -29.78
C ILE A 186 -9.81 -7.41 -28.97
N LEU A 187 -9.72 -7.34 -27.64
CA LEU A 187 -10.09 -8.42 -26.73
C LEU A 187 -11.58 -8.78 -26.84
N LYS A 188 -12.46 -7.75 -26.90
CA LYS A 188 -13.90 -7.95 -27.13
C LYS A 188 -14.20 -8.59 -28.48
N GLU A 189 -13.43 -8.27 -29.51
CA GLU A 189 -13.54 -8.95 -30.80
C GLU A 189 -13.07 -10.41 -30.69
N GLY A 190 -11.95 -10.68 -30.01
CA GLY A 190 -11.45 -12.03 -29.76
C GLY A 190 -12.48 -12.94 -29.08
N LEU A 191 -13.23 -12.40 -28.11
CA LEU A 191 -14.30 -13.14 -27.41
C LEU A 191 -15.43 -13.61 -28.33
N LYS A 192 -15.71 -12.93 -29.44
CA LYS A 192 -16.73 -13.38 -30.40
C LYS A 192 -16.32 -14.67 -31.11
N HIS A 193 -15.01 -14.87 -31.27
CA HIS A 193 -14.42 -16.00 -31.97
C HIS A 193 -14.04 -17.15 -31.04
N ALA A 194 -13.82 -16.87 -29.75
CA ALA A 194 -13.40 -17.86 -28.77
C ALA A 194 -14.50 -18.91 -28.48
N ILE A 195 -14.11 -20.18 -28.53
CA ILE A 195 -14.90 -21.36 -28.20
C ILE A 195 -14.36 -21.98 -26.91
N ASP A 196 -13.04 -22.23 -26.86
CA ASP A 196 -12.35 -22.83 -25.72
C ASP A 196 -12.51 -21.98 -24.45
N LYS A 197 -12.80 -22.68 -23.34
CA LYS A 197 -13.07 -22.02 -22.06
C LYS A 197 -11.82 -21.40 -21.44
N LYS A 198 -10.65 -22.02 -21.60
CA LYS A 198 -9.40 -21.47 -21.07
C LYS A 198 -9.02 -20.21 -21.83
N LEU A 199 -9.15 -20.21 -23.15
CA LEU A 199 -8.94 -19.03 -23.97
C LEU A 199 -9.91 -17.89 -23.62
N LYS A 200 -11.20 -18.19 -23.40
CA LYS A 200 -12.16 -17.19 -22.89
C LYS A 200 -11.73 -16.63 -21.54
N SER A 201 -11.32 -17.49 -20.61
CA SER A 201 -10.81 -17.08 -19.30
C SER A 201 -9.63 -16.11 -19.45
N LEU A 202 -8.67 -16.41 -20.32
CA LEU A 202 -7.53 -15.53 -20.59
C LEU A 202 -7.97 -14.18 -21.17
N LEU A 203 -8.84 -14.17 -22.19
CA LEU A 203 -9.37 -12.94 -22.79
C LEU A 203 -10.13 -12.07 -21.78
N TYR A 204 -10.95 -12.67 -20.91
CA TYR A 204 -11.63 -11.96 -19.84
C TYR A 204 -10.66 -11.43 -18.78
N GLY A 205 -9.60 -12.17 -18.46
CA GLY A 205 -8.55 -11.74 -17.53
C GLY A 205 -7.77 -10.51 -18.03
N GLU A 206 -7.43 -10.50 -19.32
CA GLU A 206 -6.79 -9.32 -19.94
C GLU A 206 -7.74 -8.13 -20.03
N LEU A 207 -9.03 -8.37 -20.28
CA LEU A 207 -10.05 -7.31 -20.21
C LEU A 207 -10.14 -6.73 -18.81
N ALA A 208 -10.15 -7.57 -17.77
CA ALA A 208 -10.16 -7.11 -16.39
C ALA A 208 -8.95 -6.20 -16.10
N THR A 209 -7.76 -6.62 -16.52
CA THR A 209 -6.53 -5.82 -16.39
C THR A 209 -6.63 -4.47 -17.12
N ALA A 210 -7.07 -4.47 -18.38
CA ALA A 210 -7.22 -3.24 -19.14
C ALA A 210 -8.32 -2.30 -18.59
N TYR A 211 -9.41 -2.87 -18.05
CA TYR A 211 -10.44 -2.10 -17.37
C TYR A 211 -9.93 -1.48 -16.06
N TYR A 212 -9.13 -2.24 -15.31
CA TYR A 212 -8.48 -1.74 -14.10
C TYR A 212 -7.56 -0.56 -14.42
N SER A 213 -6.69 -0.70 -15.41
CA SER A 213 -5.77 0.36 -15.86
C SER A 213 -6.46 1.59 -16.44
N THR A 214 -7.73 1.48 -16.86
CA THR A 214 -8.55 2.61 -17.31
C THR A 214 -9.48 3.16 -16.22
N ASN A 215 -9.22 2.81 -14.96
CA ASN A 215 -9.95 3.23 -13.76
C ASN A 215 -11.45 2.85 -13.77
N GLN A 216 -11.81 1.79 -14.49
CA GLN A 216 -13.14 1.18 -14.49
C GLN A 216 -13.12 -0.05 -13.57
N LYS A 217 -12.90 0.19 -12.28
CA LYS A 217 -12.55 -0.85 -11.30
C LYS A 217 -13.67 -1.88 -11.11
N GLU A 218 -14.93 -1.45 -11.10
CA GLU A 218 -16.08 -2.35 -10.94
C GLU A 218 -16.19 -3.33 -12.12
N LEU A 219 -15.98 -2.85 -13.35
CA LEU A 219 -15.94 -3.69 -14.53
C LEU A 219 -14.76 -4.66 -14.47
N ALA A 220 -13.59 -4.23 -13.98
CA ALA A 220 -12.45 -5.12 -13.82
C ALA A 220 -12.79 -6.33 -12.92
N ILE A 221 -13.46 -6.08 -11.78
CA ILE A 221 -13.90 -7.14 -10.87
C ILE A 221 -14.93 -8.07 -11.53
N GLU A 222 -15.91 -7.53 -12.25
CA GLU A 222 -16.90 -8.32 -13.00
C GLU A 222 -16.22 -9.26 -14.01
N TYR A 223 -15.25 -8.75 -14.78
CA TYR A 223 -14.51 -9.54 -15.75
C TYR A 223 -13.57 -10.56 -15.11
N CYS A 224 -12.99 -10.28 -13.93
CA CYS A 224 -12.27 -11.28 -13.14
C CYS A 224 -13.20 -12.43 -12.73
N HIS A 225 -14.40 -12.14 -12.21
CA HIS A 225 -15.37 -13.19 -11.87
C HIS A 225 -15.83 -13.99 -13.09
N THR A 226 -16.09 -13.32 -14.20
CA THR A 226 -16.47 -13.96 -15.47
C THR A 226 -15.35 -14.89 -15.97
N SER A 227 -14.11 -14.44 -15.91
CA SER A 227 -12.93 -15.24 -16.27
C SER A 227 -12.78 -16.49 -15.40
N LEU A 228 -12.93 -16.35 -14.08
CA LEU A 228 -12.85 -17.47 -13.13
C LEU A 228 -14.05 -18.43 -13.23
N GLY A 229 -15.19 -17.96 -13.78
CA GLY A 229 -16.32 -18.81 -14.14
C GLY A 229 -16.04 -19.72 -15.33
N GLU A 230 -15.22 -19.27 -16.29
CA GLU A 230 -14.78 -20.08 -17.43
C GLU A 230 -13.62 -21.03 -17.05
N ASP A 231 -12.65 -20.55 -16.29
CA ASP A 231 -11.56 -21.37 -15.73
C ASP A 231 -11.23 -20.96 -14.28
N PHE A 232 -11.74 -21.75 -13.33
CA PHE A 232 -11.51 -21.54 -11.90
C PHE A 232 -10.02 -21.67 -11.51
N MET A 233 -9.21 -22.37 -12.31
CA MET A 233 -7.80 -22.64 -12.02
C MET A 233 -6.86 -21.57 -12.58
N ASN A 234 -7.39 -20.52 -13.19
CA ASN A 234 -6.58 -19.42 -13.72
C ASN A 234 -5.88 -18.66 -12.57
N GLU A 235 -4.58 -18.93 -12.43
CA GLU A 235 -3.79 -18.44 -11.30
C GLU A 235 -3.65 -16.91 -11.31
N GLN A 236 -3.36 -16.34 -12.47
CA GLN A 236 -3.15 -14.90 -12.66
C GLN A 236 -4.40 -14.10 -12.32
N VAL A 237 -5.56 -14.53 -12.82
CA VAL A 237 -6.81 -13.80 -12.60
C VAL A 237 -7.28 -13.91 -11.15
N GLY A 238 -7.09 -15.07 -10.51
CA GLY A 238 -7.38 -15.23 -9.09
C GLY A 238 -6.54 -14.29 -8.21
N TYR A 239 -5.26 -14.14 -8.53
CA TYR A 239 -4.39 -13.14 -7.90
C TYR A 239 -4.85 -11.70 -8.17
N ASN A 240 -5.08 -11.34 -9.45
CA ASN A 240 -5.50 -9.99 -9.84
C ASN A 240 -6.81 -9.58 -9.15
N LEU A 241 -7.79 -10.50 -9.05
CA LEU A 241 -9.03 -10.24 -8.33
C LEU A 241 -8.79 -9.83 -6.87
N GLY A 242 -7.94 -10.58 -6.16
CA GLY A 242 -7.58 -10.25 -4.78
C GLY A 242 -6.90 -8.89 -4.65
N VAL A 243 -5.94 -8.59 -5.54
CA VAL A 243 -5.23 -7.31 -5.55
C VAL A 243 -6.16 -6.13 -5.84
N TYR A 244 -7.04 -6.25 -6.86
CA TYR A 244 -7.98 -5.19 -7.20
C TYR A 244 -8.96 -4.91 -6.06
N LEU A 245 -9.49 -5.96 -5.41
CA LEU A 245 -10.34 -5.80 -4.23
C LEU A 245 -9.59 -5.15 -3.06
N TYR A 246 -8.33 -5.54 -2.84
CA TYR A 246 -7.48 -4.95 -1.80
C TYR A 246 -7.26 -3.45 -2.04
N GLU A 247 -6.89 -3.06 -3.27
CA GLU A 247 -6.67 -1.65 -3.65
C GLU A 247 -7.97 -0.81 -3.65
N MET A 248 -9.12 -1.44 -3.84
CA MET A 248 -10.43 -0.80 -3.64
C MET A 248 -10.83 -0.64 -2.17
N GLY A 249 -10.09 -1.26 -1.24
CA GLY A 249 -10.42 -1.27 0.19
C GLY A 249 -11.48 -2.29 0.58
N GLU A 250 -11.88 -3.19 -0.31
CA GLU A 250 -12.86 -4.26 -0.08
C GLU A 250 -12.21 -5.45 0.66
N MET A 251 -11.67 -5.18 1.85
CA MET A 251 -10.74 -6.09 2.57
C MET A 251 -11.29 -7.51 2.77
N LYS A 252 -12.57 -7.64 3.14
CA LYS A 252 -13.20 -8.95 3.34
C LYS A 252 -13.32 -9.75 2.04
N GLN A 253 -13.59 -9.08 0.92
CA GLN A 253 -13.69 -9.74 -0.37
C GLN A 253 -12.29 -10.12 -0.89
N ALA A 254 -11.31 -9.23 -0.70
CA ALA A 254 -9.91 -9.49 -1.02
C ALA A 254 -9.37 -10.71 -0.25
N GLU A 255 -9.63 -10.78 1.06
CA GLU A 255 -9.25 -11.91 1.90
C GLU A 255 -9.80 -13.23 1.36
N ASN A 256 -11.11 -13.26 1.05
CA ASN A 256 -11.75 -14.43 0.48
C ASN A 256 -11.14 -14.82 -0.88
N ALA A 257 -10.83 -13.85 -1.74
CA ALA A 257 -10.21 -14.10 -3.03
C ALA A 257 -8.81 -14.71 -2.86
N PHE A 258 -7.98 -14.17 -1.96
CA PHE A 258 -6.64 -14.72 -1.68
C PHE A 258 -6.70 -16.11 -1.04
N LEU A 259 -7.61 -16.35 -0.09
CA LEU A 259 -7.80 -17.68 0.51
C LEU A 259 -8.24 -18.72 -0.53
N GLN A 260 -9.19 -18.37 -1.40
CA GLN A 260 -9.60 -19.22 -2.52
C GLN A 260 -8.42 -19.50 -3.45
N GLN A 261 -7.60 -18.50 -3.72
CA GLN A 261 -6.42 -18.65 -4.57
C GLN A 261 -5.37 -19.58 -3.96
N ILE A 262 -5.04 -19.39 -2.68
CA ILE A 262 -4.10 -20.25 -1.94
C ILE A 262 -4.58 -21.71 -1.92
N SER A 263 -5.90 -21.95 -1.81
CA SER A 263 -6.48 -23.31 -1.80
C SER A 263 -6.22 -24.11 -3.10
N LYS A 264 -5.79 -23.44 -4.17
CA LYS A 264 -5.46 -24.04 -5.46
C LYS A 264 -3.97 -24.36 -5.61
N PHE A 265 -3.08 -23.76 -4.82
CA PHE A 265 -1.63 -23.81 -5.06
C PHE A 265 -1.04 -25.22 -5.13
N ASP A 266 -1.59 -26.17 -4.38
CA ASP A 266 -1.15 -27.58 -4.40
C ASP A 266 -1.64 -28.34 -5.65
N LYS A 267 -2.65 -27.80 -6.34
CA LYS A 267 -3.31 -28.43 -7.51
C LYS A 267 -2.79 -27.93 -8.84
N ILE A 268 -2.05 -26.82 -8.86
CA ILE A 268 -1.50 -26.19 -10.06
C ILE A 268 -0.01 -25.99 -9.91
N SER A 269 0.74 -26.23 -10.99
CA SER A 269 2.16 -25.86 -11.03
C SER A 269 2.28 -24.33 -11.00
N PRO A 270 3.20 -23.77 -10.19
CA PRO A 270 3.39 -22.32 -10.11
C PRO A 270 3.72 -21.74 -11.48
N THR A 271 2.84 -20.86 -11.96
CA THR A 271 3.11 -20.07 -13.16
C THR A 271 4.13 -18.97 -12.87
N ASP A 272 4.02 -18.38 -11.67
CA ASP A 272 4.92 -17.35 -11.17
C ASP A 272 5.06 -17.50 -9.64
N LYS A 273 6.29 -17.69 -9.17
CA LYS A 273 6.58 -17.83 -7.73
C LYS A 273 6.41 -16.50 -6.99
N ASP A 274 6.71 -15.38 -7.63
CA ASP A 274 6.60 -14.06 -7.02
C ASP A 274 5.14 -13.69 -6.79
N MET A 275 4.25 -14.06 -7.73
CA MET A 275 2.80 -13.93 -7.57
C MET A 275 2.26 -14.73 -6.38
N ARG A 276 2.74 -15.97 -6.18
CA ARG A 276 2.36 -16.78 -5.02
C ARG A 276 2.85 -16.19 -3.71
N ALA A 277 4.10 -15.73 -3.67
CA ALA A 277 4.65 -15.03 -2.51
C ALA A 277 3.83 -13.77 -2.19
N ALA A 278 3.54 -12.94 -3.21
CA ALA A 278 2.71 -11.75 -3.08
C ALA A 278 1.30 -12.08 -2.56
N THR A 279 0.67 -13.16 -3.02
CA THR A 279 -0.64 -13.64 -2.53
C THR A 279 -0.61 -13.84 -1.01
N PHE A 280 0.41 -14.51 -0.49
CA PHE A 280 0.58 -14.69 0.96
C PHE A 280 0.84 -13.36 1.67
N SER A 281 1.63 -12.46 1.08
CA SER A 281 1.91 -11.14 1.67
C SER A 281 0.66 -10.27 1.76
N TYR A 282 -0.20 -10.23 0.74
CA TYR A 282 -1.45 -9.47 0.78
C TYR A 282 -2.41 -10.03 1.83
N LEU A 283 -2.56 -11.36 1.91
CA LEU A 283 -3.37 -11.99 2.96
C LEU A 283 -2.84 -11.64 4.36
N ALA A 284 -1.52 -11.70 4.54
CA ALA A 284 -0.87 -11.35 5.80
C ALA A 284 -1.09 -9.88 6.18
N ASP A 285 -1.05 -8.97 5.22
CA ASP A 285 -1.32 -7.54 5.46
C ASP A 285 -2.77 -7.31 5.91
N ILE A 286 -3.75 -7.97 5.27
CA ILE A 286 -5.16 -7.91 5.70
C ILE A 286 -5.29 -8.41 7.14
N GLN A 287 -4.68 -9.56 7.46
CA GLN A 287 -4.68 -10.14 8.79
C GLN A 287 -4.03 -9.21 9.84
N TYR A 288 -2.91 -8.58 9.49
CA TYR A 288 -2.25 -7.58 10.34
C TYR A 288 -3.19 -6.41 10.65
N ASN A 289 -3.88 -5.87 9.63
CA ASN A 289 -4.83 -4.78 9.79
C ASN A 289 -6.05 -5.17 10.65
N HIS A 290 -6.42 -6.45 10.68
CA HIS A 290 -7.44 -7.00 11.60
C HIS A 290 -6.91 -7.32 13.01
N GLY A 291 -5.61 -7.14 13.28
CA GLY A 291 -4.98 -7.46 14.55
C GLY A 291 -4.62 -8.94 14.74
N GLU A 292 -4.72 -9.75 13.68
CA GLU A 292 -4.38 -11.18 13.69
C GLU A 292 -2.88 -11.41 13.48
N TYR A 293 -2.06 -10.90 14.40
CA TYR A 293 -0.61 -10.82 14.21
C TYR A 293 0.08 -12.18 14.00
N ILE A 294 -0.39 -13.25 14.66
CA ILE A 294 0.19 -14.60 14.53
C ILE A 294 -0.08 -15.17 13.11
N ASN A 295 -1.29 -14.96 12.58
CA ASN A 295 -1.64 -15.41 11.24
C ASN A 295 -0.87 -14.61 10.18
N ALA A 296 -0.77 -13.29 10.38
CA ALA A 296 0.01 -12.40 9.53
C ALA A 296 1.48 -12.82 9.48
N GLU A 297 2.13 -12.99 10.63
CA GLU A 297 3.51 -13.48 10.74
C GLU A 297 3.71 -14.80 9.99
N THR A 298 2.80 -15.76 10.22
CA THR A 298 2.84 -17.08 9.57
C THR A 298 2.79 -16.95 8.05
N ASN A 299 1.88 -16.12 7.51
CA ASN A 299 1.72 -15.96 6.07
C ASN A 299 2.87 -15.14 5.45
N TYR A 300 3.43 -14.14 6.14
CA TYR A 300 4.64 -13.48 5.66
C TYR A 300 5.85 -14.42 5.60
N HIS A 301 6.01 -15.33 6.58
CA HIS A 301 7.04 -16.37 6.49
C HIS A 301 6.80 -17.35 5.35
N LYS A 302 5.54 -17.75 5.10
CA LYS A 302 5.20 -18.56 3.91
C LYS A 302 5.55 -17.82 2.62
N SER A 303 5.28 -16.52 2.53
CA SER A 303 5.67 -15.67 1.41
C SER A 303 7.18 -15.75 1.16
N LEU A 304 8.00 -15.46 2.18
CA LEU A 304 9.46 -15.50 2.10
C LEU A 304 10.03 -16.88 1.73
N ASN A 305 9.37 -17.96 2.15
CA ASN A 305 9.76 -19.33 1.78
C ASN A 305 9.48 -19.65 0.30
N VAL A 306 8.49 -19.00 -0.32
CA VAL A 306 8.19 -19.15 -1.74
C VAL A 306 9.11 -18.28 -2.59
N SER A 307 9.17 -16.99 -2.27
CA SER A 307 10.07 -16.02 -2.89
C SER A 307 10.35 -14.87 -1.94
N VAL A 308 11.61 -14.45 -1.86
CA VAL A 308 12.00 -13.37 -0.95
C VAL A 308 11.53 -12.04 -1.52
N SER A 309 10.79 -11.27 -0.73
CA SER A 309 10.24 -9.98 -1.17
C SER A 309 10.39 -8.89 -0.11
N SER A 310 10.59 -7.66 -0.59
CA SER A 310 10.62 -6.47 0.28
C SER A 310 9.30 -6.33 1.05
N MET A 311 8.16 -6.55 0.40
CA MET A 311 6.83 -6.46 1.02
C MET A 311 6.69 -7.36 2.26
N ALA A 312 7.13 -8.62 2.17
CA ALA A 312 7.00 -9.55 3.29
C ALA A 312 7.90 -9.18 4.47
N TYR A 313 9.13 -8.73 4.22
CA TYR A 313 10.01 -8.24 5.28
C TYR A 313 9.46 -6.97 5.95
N LEU A 314 9.01 -5.99 5.17
CA LEU A 314 8.40 -4.78 5.72
C LEU A 314 7.14 -5.08 6.53
N GLY A 315 6.31 -6.02 6.06
CA GLY A 315 5.13 -6.50 6.77
C GLY A 315 5.46 -7.21 8.09
N LEU A 316 6.52 -8.03 8.14
CA LEU A 316 7.02 -8.59 9.41
C LEU A 316 7.53 -7.48 10.35
N GLY A 317 8.18 -6.45 9.81
CA GLY A 317 8.54 -5.26 10.58
C GLY A 317 7.31 -4.59 11.23
N ASP A 318 6.23 -4.43 10.46
CA ASP A 318 4.95 -3.90 10.97
C ASP A 318 4.36 -4.81 12.08
N VAL A 319 4.35 -6.13 11.88
CA VAL A 319 3.87 -7.12 12.86
C VAL A 319 4.66 -7.06 14.18
N TYR A 320 5.99 -7.15 14.13
CA TYR A 320 6.80 -7.12 15.35
C TYR A 320 6.76 -5.75 16.05
N SER A 321 6.62 -4.66 15.28
CA SER A 321 6.41 -3.33 15.85
C SER A 321 5.11 -3.25 16.65
N ALA A 322 4.01 -3.83 16.13
CA ALA A 322 2.73 -3.88 16.84
C ALA A 322 2.80 -4.74 18.11
N GLN A 323 3.59 -5.80 18.09
CA GLN A 323 3.88 -6.64 19.25
C GLN A 323 4.88 -6.02 20.25
N LYS A 324 5.41 -4.81 19.96
CA LYS A 324 6.45 -4.11 20.73
C LYS A 324 7.81 -4.82 20.79
N GLU A 325 8.04 -5.75 19.86
CA GLU A 325 9.34 -6.40 19.66
C GLU A 325 10.23 -5.53 18.77
N TYR A 326 10.55 -4.33 19.26
CA TYR A 326 11.13 -3.26 18.44
C TYR A 326 12.48 -3.58 17.81
N ALA A 327 13.33 -4.37 18.48
CA ALA A 327 14.61 -4.79 17.91
C ALA A 327 14.43 -5.71 16.69
N LYS A 328 13.48 -6.67 16.75
CA LYS A 328 13.14 -7.51 15.60
C LYS A 328 12.46 -6.71 14.49
N ALA A 329 11.57 -5.79 14.87
CA ALA A 329 10.93 -4.91 13.90
C ALA A 329 11.96 -4.14 13.07
N ALA A 330 12.98 -3.56 13.75
CA ALA A 330 14.07 -2.86 13.09
C ALA A 330 14.84 -3.77 12.11
N GLU A 331 15.24 -4.98 12.52
CA GLU A 331 15.93 -5.96 11.66
C GLU A 331 15.13 -6.24 10.38
N TYR A 332 13.83 -6.45 10.48
CA TYR A 332 12.97 -6.76 9.33
C TYR A 332 12.72 -5.56 8.43
N TYR A 333 12.56 -4.36 9.00
CA TYR A 333 12.51 -3.14 8.20
C TYR A 333 13.80 -2.93 7.40
N GLU A 334 14.97 -3.14 8.00
CA GLU A 334 16.25 -3.04 7.28
C GLU A 334 16.34 -4.02 6.11
N LYS A 335 15.98 -5.29 6.32
CA LYS A 335 15.95 -6.30 5.26
C LYS A 335 15.02 -5.90 4.13
N GLY A 336 13.83 -5.36 4.45
CA GLY A 336 12.86 -4.92 3.46
C GLY A 336 13.33 -3.71 2.65
N ILE A 337 13.94 -2.72 3.31
CA ILE A 337 14.45 -1.49 2.70
C ILE A 337 15.66 -1.76 1.80
N ALA A 338 16.51 -2.73 2.15
CA ALA A 338 17.77 -3.03 1.45
C ALA A 338 17.62 -3.36 -0.04
N TYR A 339 16.43 -3.77 -0.49
CA TYR A 339 16.14 -4.07 -1.90
C TYR A 339 16.16 -2.81 -2.78
N GLU A 340 15.54 -1.72 -2.32
CA GLU A 340 15.46 -0.45 -3.05
C GLU A 340 15.52 0.73 -2.07
N PRO A 341 16.70 1.07 -1.54
CA PRO A 341 16.82 2.02 -0.43
C PRO A 341 16.21 3.40 -0.71
N ASN A 342 16.22 3.86 -1.96
CA ASN A 342 15.79 5.21 -2.35
C ASN A 342 14.37 5.29 -2.93
N ARG A 343 13.60 4.19 -2.87
CA ARG A 343 12.21 4.18 -3.33
C ARG A 343 11.35 5.13 -2.46
N PRO A 344 10.51 6.00 -3.04
CA PRO A 344 9.67 6.93 -2.26
C PRO A 344 8.81 6.26 -1.18
N SER A 345 8.30 5.06 -1.43
CA SER A 345 7.51 4.30 -0.44
C SER A 345 8.29 3.92 0.82
N ASN A 346 9.63 3.93 0.78
CA ASN A 346 10.47 3.65 1.94
C ASN A 346 10.57 4.83 2.91
N ILE A 347 10.07 6.02 2.57
CA ILE A 347 9.99 7.15 3.52
C ILE A 347 9.20 6.75 4.78
N LYS A 348 8.03 6.12 4.61
CA LYS A 348 7.26 5.55 5.72
C LYS A 348 8.11 4.54 6.52
N ARG A 349 8.85 3.68 5.82
CA ARG A 349 9.60 2.56 6.41
C ARG A 349 10.80 3.04 7.21
N TYR A 350 11.53 4.05 6.75
CA TYR A 350 12.60 4.68 7.53
C TYR A 350 12.08 5.39 8.78
N ASN A 351 10.91 6.04 8.71
CA ASN A 351 10.28 6.60 9.91
C ASN A 351 9.91 5.51 10.93
N GLN A 352 9.31 4.41 10.48
CA GLN A 352 8.99 3.26 11.33
C GLN A 352 10.24 2.56 11.90
N LEU A 353 11.31 2.45 11.10
CA LEU A 353 12.60 1.95 11.53
C LEU A 353 13.22 2.84 12.63
N GLY A 354 13.19 4.16 12.44
CA GLY A 354 13.67 5.11 13.44
C GLY A 354 12.89 5.03 14.76
N LEU A 355 11.57 4.89 14.69
CA LEU A 355 10.73 4.65 15.87
C LEU A 355 11.06 3.32 16.55
N SER A 356 11.25 2.25 15.77
CA SER A 356 11.61 0.93 16.30
C SER A 356 12.96 0.98 17.01
N TYR A 357 13.96 1.63 16.42
CA TYR A 357 15.25 1.84 17.09
C TYR A 357 15.15 2.70 18.35
N PHE A 358 14.32 3.75 18.33
CA PHE A 358 14.11 4.60 19.51
C PHE A 358 13.55 3.80 20.68
N TYR A 359 12.49 3.01 20.45
CA TYR A 359 11.87 2.20 21.50
C TYR A 359 12.70 0.97 21.89
N ALA A 360 13.64 0.55 21.04
CA ALA A 360 14.67 -0.43 21.37
C ALA A 360 15.89 0.19 22.09
N GLU A 361 15.82 1.48 22.49
CA GLU A 361 16.89 2.24 23.16
C GLU A 361 18.19 2.39 22.33
N GLN A 362 18.12 2.20 21.01
CA GLN A 362 19.23 2.36 20.07
C GLN A 362 19.20 3.74 19.42
N TYR A 363 19.44 4.78 20.22
CA TYR A 363 19.20 6.17 19.80
C TYR A 363 20.02 6.63 18.59
N GLU A 364 21.26 6.19 18.43
CA GLU A 364 22.07 6.59 17.26
C GLU A 364 21.55 5.94 15.98
N ASN A 365 21.14 4.67 16.02
CA ASN A 365 20.49 3.99 14.90
C ASN A 365 19.15 4.63 14.57
N ALA A 366 18.39 5.07 15.58
CA ALA A 366 17.15 5.81 15.39
C ALA A 366 17.39 7.11 14.61
N ARG A 367 18.40 7.90 15.01
CA ARG A 367 18.80 9.13 14.32
C ARG A 367 19.20 8.85 12.88
N ASN A 368 20.01 7.82 12.63
CA ASN A 368 20.42 7.43 11.28
C ASN A 368 19.20 7.10 10.39
N ALA A 369 18.24 6.34 10.90
CA ALA A 369 17.02 6.00 10.16
C ALA A 369 16.13 7.24 9.90
N PHE A 370 15.98 8.14 10.87
CA PHE A 370 15.24 9.40 10.66
C PHE A 370 15.93 10.32 9.65
N ASN A 371 17.26 10.40 9.67
CA ASN A 371 18.03 11.13 8.65
C ASN A 371 17.87 10.49 7.27
N ALA A 372 17.87 9.15 7.16
CA ALA A 372 17.62 8.45 5.91
C ALA A 372 16.21 8.75 5.36
N CYS A 373 15.19 8.82 6.22
CA CYS A 373 13.84 9.25 5.84
C CYS A 373 13.85 10.63 5.14
N ILE A 374 14.59 11.59 5.69
CA ILE A 374 14.72 12.94 5.14
C ILE A 374 15.56 12.93 3.86
N SER A 375 16.61 12.10 3.78
CA SER A 375 17.45 11.96 2.57
C SER A 375 16.64 11.46 1.39
N VAL A 376 15.86 10.38 1.55
CA VAL A 376 15.01 9.84 0.48
C VAL A 376 13.96 10.86 0.03
N MET A 377 13.42 11.64 0.97
CA MET A 377 12.50 12.73 0.65
C MET A 377 13.18 13.83 -0.19
N LYS A 378 14.44 14.16 0.10
CA LYS A 378 15.19 15.16 -0.65
C LYS A 378 15.61 14.66 -2.03
N GLU A 379 16.04 13.41 -2.13
CA GLU A 379 16.47 12.79 -3.39
C GLU A 379 15.33 12.69 -4.42
N ASN A 380 14.08 12.59 -3.94
CA ASN A 380 12.89 12.49 -4.78
C ASN A 380 12.08 13.81 -4.88
N GLU A 381 12.68 14.97 -4.54
CA GLU A 381 12.01 16.28 -4.45
C GLU A 381 11.20 16.65 -5.71
N GLU A 382 11.76 16.43 -6.89
CA GLU A 382 11.09 16.75 -8.16
C GLU A 382 9.84 15.88 -8.40
N LEU A 383 9.89 14.60 -8.03
CA LEU A 383 8.72 13.72 -8.12
C LEU A 383 7.61 14.20 -7.19
N PHE A 384 7.96 14.67 -6.00
CA PHE A 384 7.00 15.23 -5.05
C PHE A 384 6.35 16.52 -5.55
N LYS A 385 7.13 17.41 -6.18
CA LYS A 385 6.58 18.62 -6.83
C LYS A 385 5.59 18.27 -7.94
N LEU A 386 5.93 17.30 -8.80
CA LEU A 386 5.03 16.85 -9.86
C LEU A 386 3.75 16.23 -9.28
N ALA A 387 3.88 15.39 -8.26
CA ALA A 387 2.74 14.73 -7.64
C ALA A 387 1.79 15.70 -6.93
N MET A 388 2.30 16.72 -6.26
CA MET A 388 1.48 17.76 -5.63
C MET A 388 0.69 18.59 -6.65
N ASN A 389 1.19 18.70 -7.88
CA ASN A 389 0.50 19.36 -9.00
C ASN A 389 -0.39 18.41 -9.82
N SER A 390 -0.41 17.12 -9.48
CA SER A 390 -1.28 16.14 -10.13
C SER A 390 -2.76 16.46 -9.87
N ASN A 391 -3.64 16.16 -10.82
CA ASN A 391 -5.09 16.20 -10.60
C ASN A 391 -5.63 14.94 -9.90
N ASP A 392 -4.78 13.94 -9.70
CA ASP A 392 -5.12 12.70 -9.01
C ASP A 392 -5.04 12.90 -7.49
N LYS A 393 -6.18 12.74 -6.81
CA LYS A 393 -6.30 12.94 -5.36
C LYS A 393 -5.59 11.85 -4.56
N ASP A 394 -5.54 10.62 -5.05
CA ASP A 394 -4.90 9.51 -4.34
C ASP A 394 -3.38 9.65 -4.37
N VAL A 395 -2.86 10.13 -5.50
CA VAL A 395 -1.48 10.61 -5.64
C VAL A 395 -1.21 11.71 -4.62
N GLN A 396 -1.96 12.82 -4.65
CA GLN A 396 -1.75 13.94 -3.70
C GLN A 396 -1.78 13.49 -2.24
N LYS A 397 -2.71 12.61 -1.86
CA LYS A 397 -2.83 12.06 -0.51
C LYS A 397 -1.59 11.27 -0.11
N THR A 398 -1.16 10.33 -0.95
CA THR A 398 0.02 9.48 -0.69
C THR A 398 1.27 10.33 -0.44
N TYR A 399 1.46 11.38 -1.23
CA TYR A 399 2.62 12.26 -1.10
C TYR A 399 2.51 13.22 0.10
N THR A 400 1.30 13.60 0.48
CA THR A 400 1.05 14.31 1.75
C THR A 400 1.45 13.44 2.95
N ASP A 401 1.15 12.14 2.91
CA ASP A 401 1.57 11.19 3.95
C ASP A 401 3.10 11.07 4.04
N PHE A 402 3.81 11.03 2.89
CA PHE A 402 5.27 11.02 2.89
C PHE A 402 5.89 12.29 3.48
N ILE A 403 5.33 13.46 3.18
CA ILE A 403 5.75 14.73 3.80
C ILE A 403 5.54 14.65 5.32
N LEU A 404 4.41 14.12 5.78
CA LEU A 404 4.12 13.97 7.20
C LEU A 404 5.12 13.02 7.90
N TYR A 405 5.47 11.87 7.29
CA TYR A 405 6.49 10.97 7.82
C TYR A 405 7.87 11.64 7.90
N SER A 406 8.23 12.47 6.91
CA SER A 406 9.46 13.26 6.94
C SER A 406 9.44 14.28 8.09
N MET A 407 8.35 15.03 8.25
CA MET A 407 8.21 16.00 9.34
C MET A 407 8.20 15.34 10.73
N ASN A 408 7.57 14.16 10.86
CA ASN A 408 7.64 13.37 12.08
C ASN A 408 9.08 12.91 12.37
N SER A 409 9.84 12.49 11.35
CA SER A 409 11.25 12.14 11.51
C SER A 409 12.08 13.35 11.97
N THR A 410 11.82 14.54 11.43
CA THR A 410 12.44 15.80 11.90
C THR A 410 12.09 16.11 13.36
N LEU A 411 10.86 15.88 13.79
CA LEU A 411 10.46 16.03 15.20
C LEU A 411 11.26 15.08 16.10
N TRP A 412 11.44 13.82 15.70
CA TRP A 412 12.23 12.87 16.46
C TRP A 412 13.72 13.21 16.48
N LEU A 413 14.28 13.73 15.39
CA LEU A 413 15.63 14.28 15.37
C LEU A 413 15.78 15.49 16.30
N ALA A 414 14.75 16.34 16.43
CA ALA A 414 14.75 17.45 17.39
C ALA A 414 14.81 16.95 18.84
N ARG A 415 14.09 15.86 19.14
CA ARG A 415 14.07 15.20 20.46
C ARG A 415 15.37 14.47 20.78
N LEU A 416 16.02 13.91 19.77
CA LEU A 416 17.28 13.17 19.86
C LEU A 416 18.51 14.02 19.53
N ALA A 417 18.37 15.33 19.46
CA ALA A 417 19.44 16.24 19.07
C ALA A 417 20.64 16.13 20.02
N GLN A 418 21.85 16.06 19.45
CA GLN A 418 23.10 15.99 20.22
C GLN A 418 23.67 17.37 20.56
N SER A 419 23.12 18.44 19.97
CA SER A 419 23.52 19.81 20.23
C SER A 419 22.33 20.75 20.32
N PRO A 420 22.45 21.87 21.07
CA PRO A 420 21.41 22.90 21.11
C PRO A 420 21.07 23.46 19.72
N GLN A 421 22.06 23.62 18.85
CA GLN A 421 21.88 24.14 17.49
C GLN A 421 21.02 23.22 16.63
N GLU A 422 21.29 21.91 16.67
CA GLU A 422 20.50 20.89 15.97
C GLU A 422 19.06 20.86 16.48
N SER A 423 18.87 20.88 17.80
CA SER A 423 17.54 20.93 18.43
C SER A 423 16.72 22.12 17.95
N ILE A 424 17.32 23.33 18.01
CA ILE A 424 16.69 24.58 17.56
C ILE A 424 16.35 24.51 16.07
N SER A 425 17.29 24.06 15.23
CA SER A 425 17.10 23.95 13.78
C SER A 425 15.91 23.05 13.45
N ASN A 426 15.88 21.84 14.02
CA ASN A 426 14.85 20.86 13.72
C ASN A 426 13.48 21.32 14.22
N TYR A 427 13.35 21.81 15.47
CA TYR A 427 12.08 22.30 15.98
C TYR A 427 11.57 23.51 15.19
N ASN A 428 12.43 24.48 14.86
CA ASN A 428 12.01 25.67 14.10
C ASN A 428 11.54 25.33 12.68
N SER A 429 12.07 24.27 12.08
CA SER A 429 11.64 23.83 10.74
C SER A 429 10.20 23.33 10.71
N ILE A 430 9.63 22.88 11.84
CA ILE A 430 8.29 22.29 11.92
C ILE A 430 7.29 23.07 12.79
N ILE A 431 7.74 23.85 13.77
CA ILE A 431 6.85 24.51 14.75
C ILE A 431 5.89 25.53 14.13
N GLN A 432 6.24 26.10 12.98
CA GLN A 432 5.39 27.05 12.25
C GLN A 432 4.28 26.36 11.44
N ILE A 433 4.35 25.04 11.29
CA ILE A 433 3.39 24.25 10.50
C ILE A 433 2.26 23.83 11.44
N PRO A 434 1.00 24.26 11.21
CA PRO A 434 -0.10 24.04 12.15
C PRO A 434 -0.32 22.58 12.55
N SER A 435 -0.28 21.64 11.59
CA SER A 435 -0.44 20.20 11.83
C SER A 435 0.69 19.60 12.65
N MET A 436 1.91 20.11 12.53
CA MET A 436 3.04 19.68 13.36
C MET A 436 3.00 20.31 14.73
N LYS A 437 2.64 21.60 14.80
CA LYS A 437 2.48 22.33 16.06
C LYS A 437 1.48 21.67 17.00
N SER A 438 0.38 21.13 16.45
CA SER A 438 -0.61 20.38 17.25
C SER A 438 -0.09 19.04 17.80
N ASN A 439 0.97 18.48 17.21
CA ASN A 439 1.58 17.21 17.66
C ASN A 439 2.67 17.41 18.71
N LEU A 440 3.17 18.64 18.89
CA LEU A 440 4.18 18.96 19.90
C LEU A 440 3.61 18.77 21.31
N GLN A 441 4.42 18.16 22.16
CA GLN A 441 4.11 17.92 23.57
C GLN A 441 4.77 18.98 24.46
N PRO A 442 4.34 19.16 25.72
CA PRO A 442 4.98 20.09 26.65
C PRO A 442 6.50 19.97 26.72
N GLN A 443 7.01 18.72 26.72
CA GLN A 443 8.44 18.44 26.74
C GLN A 443 9.17 18.98 25.50
N ASP A 444 8.53 19.06 24.33
CA ASP A 444 9.16 19.59 23.12
C ASP A 444 9.45 21.09 23.26
N PHE A 445 8.54 21.85 23.87
CA PHE A 445 8.74 23.27 24.15
C PHE A 445 9.81 23.49 25.22
N ILE A 446 9.85 22.63 26.25
CA ILE A 446 10.89 22.67 27.28
C ILE A 446 12.25 22.38 26.66
N ASN A 447 12.38 21.34 25.84
CA ASN A 447 13.63 20.99 25.15
C ASN A 447 14.13 22.16 24.28
N LEU A 448 13.22 22.76 23.50
CA LEU A 448 13.55 23.89 22.65
C LEU A 448 13.98 25.13 23.47
N ALA A 449 13.25 25.46 24.54
CA ALA A 449 13.60 26.57 25.41
C ALA A 449 14.95 26.36 26.11
N THR A 450 15.21 25.14 26.58
CA THR A 450 16.50 24.73 27.17
C THR A 450 17.63 24.89 26.16
N ALA A 451 17.44 24.48 24.90
CA ALA A 451 18.43 24.67 23.85
C ALA A 451 18.75 26.17 23.61
N TYR A 452 17.74 27.03 23.53
CA TYR A 452 17.95 28.49 23.42
C TYR A 452 18.67 29.07 24.64
N HIS A 453 18.30 28.63 25.84
CA HIS A 453 18.94 29.07 27.08
C HIS A 453 20.42 28.66 27.14
N HIS A 454 20.77 27.44 26.70
CA HIS A 454 22.17 27.01 26.58
C HIS A 454 22.99 27.89 25.64
N LEU A 455 22.37 28.44 24.59
CA LEU A 455 22.99 29.42 23.69
C LEU A 455 22.90 30.86 24.20
N LYS A 456 22.52 31.05 25.46
CA LYS A 456 22.38 32.34 26.16
C LYS A 456 21.30 33.26 25.59
N ASP A 457 20.38 32.74 24.79
CA ASP A 457 19.19 33.47 24.35
C ASP A 457 18.01 33.20 25.30
N THR A 458 18.16 33.69 26.54
CA THR A 458 17.14 33.52 27.59
C THR A 458 15.84 34.24 27.23
N GLY A 459 15.89 35.33 26.47
CA GLY A 459 14.70 36.05 26.02
C GLY A 459 13.82 35.19 25.11
N LYS A 460 14.44 34.51 24.14
CA LYS A 460 13.71 33.58 23.27
C LYS A 460 13.20 32.35 24.04
N ALA A 461 14.02 31.77 24.92
CA ALA A 461 13.62 30.65 25.76
C ALA A 461 12.37 30.97 26.61
N GLN A 462 12.35 32.14 27.27
CA GLN A 462 11.18 32.62 28.02
C GLN A 462 9.96 32.81 27.13
N SER A 463 10.12 33.39 25.93
CA SER A 463 9.01 33.59 24.99
C SER A 463 8.37 32.28 24.59
N ILE A 464 9.18 31.24 24.33
CA ILE A 464 8.71 29.91 23.93
C ILE A 464 7.92 29.25 25.07
N LEU A 465 8.42 29.31 26.31
CA LEU A 465 7.70 28.75 27.45
C LEU A 465 6.43 29.52 27.81
N LYS A 466 6.39 30.84 27.57
CA LYS A 466 5.15 31.64 27.74
C LYS A 466 4.09 31.22 26.73
N GLU A 467 4.48 31.01 25.47
CA GLU A 467 3.59 30.46 24.45
C GLU A 467 3.12 29.05 24.84
N ALA A 468 4.05 28.17 25.23
CA ALA A 468 3.73 26.82 25.68
C ALA A 468 2.76 26.81 26.87
N ASN A 469 2.94 27.71 27.84
CA ASN A 469 2.04 27.86 28.99
C ASN A 469 0.63 28.34 28.60
N THR A 470 0.50 29.02 27.45
CA THR A 470 -0.82 29.38 26.90
C THR A 470 -1.48 28.18 26.23
N LEU A 471 -0.70 27.32 25.59
CA LEU A 471 -1.17 26.09 24.94
C LEU A 471 -1.49 24.97 25.95
N PHE A 472 -0.71 24.88 27.03
CA PHE A 472 -0.80 23.85 28.05
C PHE A 472 -0.92 24.47 29.46
N PRO A 473 -2.05 25.15 29.77
CA PRO A 473 -2.18 25.94 30.99
C PRO A 473 -2.23 25.13 32.29
N THR A 474 -2.25 23.81 32.22
CA THR A 474 -2.24 22.90 33.37
C THR A 474 -0.93 22.13 33.52
N ASP A 475 0.03 22.29 32.60
CA ASP A 475 1.30 21.56 32.65
C ASP A 475 2.28 22.25 33.61
N ILE A 476 2.58 21.58 34.73
CA ILE A 476 3.41 22.13 35.79
C ILE A 476 4.90 22.18 35.45
N ASP A 477 5.40 21.32 34.55
CA ASP A 477 6.81 21.34 34.15
C ASP A 477 7.11 22.53 33.22
N ILE A 478 6.15 22.95 32.37
CA ILE A 478 6.28 24.20 31.62
C ILE A 478 6.35 25.39 32.58
N MET A 479 5.44 25.46 33.55
CA MET A 479 5.42 26.55 34.53
C MET A 479 6.71 26.60 35.34
N PHE A 480 7.18 25.43 35.79
CA PHE A 480 8.41 25.32 36.55
C PHE A 480 9.61 25.75 35.71
N SER A 481 9.75 25.22 34.48
CA SER A 481 10.81 25.59 33.55
C SER A 481 10.81 27.10 33.26
N LEU A 482 9.63 27.71 33.09
CA LEU A 482 9.51 29.16 32.90
C LEU A 482 9.97 29.92 34.15
N SER A 483 9.62 29.44 35.34
CA SER A 483 10.03 30.06 36.61
C SER A 483 11.55 30.05 36.83
N LEU A 484 12.26 29.07 36.28
CA LEU A 484 13.72 28.99 36.33
C LEU A 484 14.40 30.02 35.43
N LEU A 485 13.71 30.48 34.39
CA LEU A 485 14.23 31.53 33.50
C LEU A 485 13.92 32.94 34.00
N MET A 486 13.07 33.09 35.01
CA MET A 486 12.71 34.40 35.60
C MET A 486 13.76 34.86 36.62
N ALA A 487 13.85 36.17 36.84
CA ALA A 487 14.76 36.70 37.84
C ALA A 487 14.34 36.30 39.25
N ASP A 488 15.32 36.01 40.12
CA ASP A 488 15.08 35.61 41.51
C ASP A 488 14.39 36.68 42.37
N ASN A 489 14.33 37.93 41.92
CA ASN A 489 13.63 39.03 42.59
C ASN A 489 12.35 39.45 41.85
N ASP A 490 11.82 38.63 40.94
CA ASP A 490 10.57 38.91 40.22
C ASP A 490 9.37 38.40 41.02
N ILE A 491 8.46 39.29 41.40
CA ILE A 491 7.23 38.94 42.11
C ILE A 491 6.31 38.02 41.30
N CYS A 492 6.31 38.15 39.96
CA CYS A 492 5.52 37.31 39.07
C CYS A 492 5.98 35.85 39.13
N ARG A 493 7.23 35.59 39.50
CA ARG A 493 7.78 34.24 39.68
C ARG A 493 7.06 33.51 40.83
N ILE A 494 6.77 34.22 41.91
CA ILE A 494 6.01 33.67 43.04
C ILE A 494 4.59 33.30 42.62
N GLU A 495 3.91 34.18 41.87
CA GLU A 495 2.56 33.89 41.38
C GLU A 495 2.52 32.63 40.51
N LEU A 496 3.53 32.44 39.66
CA LEU A 496 3.66 31.25 38.82
C LEU A 496 3.93 29.98 39.66
N LEU A 497 4.88 30.03 40.59
CA LEU A 497 5.19 28.90 41.49
C LEU A 497 4.00 28.55 42.38
N GLN A 498 3.23 29.53 42.87
CA GLN A 498 1.99 29.28 43.62
C GLN A 498 0.90 28.64 42.77
N LYS A 499 0.84 28.90 41.46
CA LYS A 499 -0.06 28.17 40.56
C LYS A 499 0.32 26.68 40.49
N ILE A 500 1.62 26.36 40.47
CA ILE A 500 2.10 24.97 40.49
C ILE A 500 1.64 24.26 41.78
N LEU A 501 1.73 24.93 42.94
CA LEU A 501 1.32 24.35 44.23
C LEU A 501 -0.18 23.99 44.30
N LYS A 502 -1.04 24.56 43.45
CA LYS A 502 -2.46 24.14 43.37
C LYS A 502 -2.63 22.69 42.93
N TYR A 503 -1.60 22.13 42.29
CA TYR A 503 -1.59 20.76 41.78
C TYR A 503 -0.77 19.79 42.65
N GLU A 504 -0.27 20.22 43.82
CA GLU A 504 0.62 19.45 44.72
C GLU A 504 0.19 18.01 44.98
N TYR A 505 -1.11 17.80 45.15
CA TYR A 505 -1.70 16.49 45.47
C TYR A 505 -2.42 15.84 44.28
N GLN A 506 -2.27 16.41 43.08
CA GLN A 506 -2.99 16.01 41.88
C GLN A 506 -2.07 15.51 40.77
N ILE A 507 -0.88 16.12 40.64
CA ILE A 507 0.03 15.87 39.52
C ILE A 507 1.42 15.58 40.11
N GLN A 508 2.01 14.46 39.73
CA GLN A 508 3.41 14.19 40.03
C GLN A 508 4.29 14.90 38.99
N PRO A 509 5.21 15.80 39.39
CA PRO A 509 6.09 16.46 38.44
C PRO A 509 7.12 15.49 37.84
N ARG A 510 7.57 15.78 36.62
CA ARG A 510 8.54 14.93 35.89
C ARG A 510 9.97 15.32 36.19
N THR A 511 10.23 16.62 36.35
CA THR A 511 11.59 17.19 36.38
C THR A 511 12.00 17.80 37.72
N PHE A 512 11.09 17.86 38.68
CA PHE A 512 11.30 18.50 39.99
C PHE A 512 10.45 17.86 41.09
N ASP A 513 10.62 18.28 42.34
CA ASP A 513 9.72 17.96 43.44
C ASP A 513 9.08 19.22 44.06
N TYR A 514 7.97 19.04 44.76
CA TYR A 514 7.27 20.18 45.37
C TYR A 514 8.11 20.90 46.43
N ALA A 515 9.02 20.22 47.13
CA ALA A 515 9.95 20.87 48.06
C ALA A 515 10.78 21.95 47.35
N THR A 516 11.22 21.68 46.11
CA THR A 516 11.94 22.63 45.25
C THR A 516 11.08 23.85 44.92
N VAL A 517 9.78 23.66 44.65
CA VAL A 517 8.84 24.78 44.39
C VAL A 517 8.69 25.66 45.61
N TYR A 518 8.48 25.06 46.80
CA TYR A 518 8.42 25.78 48.06
C TYR A 518 9.71 26.57 48.33
N ASN A 519 10.88 25.96 48.09
CA ASN A 519 12.16 26.65 48.21
C ASN A 519 12.27 27.85 47.27
N ASN A 520 11.93 27.68 45.99
CA ASN A 520 12.06 28.76 45.00
C ASN A 520 11.14 29.95 45.34
N ILE A 521 9.96 29.72 45.94
CA ILE A 521 9.10 30.79 46.47
C ILE A 521 9.80 31.50 47.64
N ALA A 522 10.32 30.73 48.60
CA ALA A 522 11.00 31.26 49.76
C ALA A 522 12.25 32.09 49.39
N TRP A 523 13.05 31.57 48.47
CA TRP A 523 14.22 32.25 47.91
C TRP A 523 13.83 33.55 47.22
N THR A 524 12.76 33.54 46.41
CA THR A 524 12.28 34.75 45.74
C THR A 524 11.85 35.82 46.76
N TYR A 525 11.16 35.43 47.84
CA TYR A 525 10.86 36.34 48.96
C TYR A 525 12.11 36.83 49.70
N CYS A 526 13.12 35.98 49.87
CA CYS A 526 14.41 36.34 50.44
C CYS A 526 15.10 37.44 49.61
N CYS A 527 15.18 37.26 48.29
CA CYS A 527 15.74 38.25 47.36
C CYS A 527 14.95 39.57 47.35
N LEU A 528 13.62 39.50 47.52
CA LEU A 528 12.73 40.66 47.70
C LEU A 528 12.81 41.31 49.09
N LYS A 529 13.62 40.77 50.00
CA LYS A 529 13.76 41.21 51.41
C LYS A 529 12.46 41.12 52.21
N GLN A 530 11.53 40.27 51.80
CA GLN A 530 10.25 40.00 52.47
C GLN A 530 10.36 38.70 53.29
N TYR A 531 11.31 38.66 54.22
CA TYR A 531 11.75 37.43 54.89
C TYR A 531 10.62 36.70 55.62
N GLU A 532 9.74 37.42 56.32
CA GLU A 532 8.60 36.83 57.05
C GLU A 532 7.65 36.06 56.13
N LYS A 533 7.42 36.54 54.90
CA LYS A 533 6.54 35.85 53.95
C LYS A 533 7.18 34.59 53.38
N GLY A 534 8.50 34.59 53.21
CA GLY A 534 9.25 33.45 52.68
C GLY A 534 9.44 32.33 53.70
N LEU A 535 9.40 32.65 54.99
CA LEU A 535 9.75 31.70 56.05
C LEU A 535 8.89 30.43 56.06
N SER A 536 7.57 30.57 55.99
CA SER A 536 6.66 29.41 55.99
C SER A 536 6.86 28.48 54.78
N PHE A 537 7.25 29.05 53.63
CA PHE A 537 7.59 28.25 52.45
C PHE A 537 8.92 27.51 52.62
N ALA A 538 9.94 28.15 53.21
CA ALA A 538 11.22 27.49 53.49
C ALA A 538 11.06 26.35 54.51
N GLU A 539 10.30 26.58 55.59
CA GLU A 539 10.00 25.56 56.60
C GLU A 539 9.26 24.37 55.97
N LYS A 540 8.27 24.64 55.10
CA LYS A 540 7.57 23.56 54.39
C LYS A 540 8.48 22.81 53.41
N SER A 541 9.40 23.50 52.73
CA SER A 541 10.37 22.88 51.81
C SER A 541 11.22 21.82 52.51
N VAL A 542 11.84 22.16 53.65
CA VAL A 542 12.71 21.22 54.39
C VAL A 542 11.95 20.07 55.03
N ILE A 543 10.67 20.26 55.36
CA ILE A 543 9.78 19.18 55.84
C ILE A 543 9.47 18.19 54.72
N LEU A 544 9.19 18.69 53.51
CA LEU A 544 8.87 17.84 52.37
C LEU A 544 10.09 17.05 51.88
N ASN A 545 11.27 17.68 51.86
CA ASN A 545 12.50 16.98 51.56
C ASN A 545 13.69 17.58 52.34
N SER A 546 14.11 16.85 53.36
CA SER A 546 15.22 17.25 54.23
C SER A 546 16.61 16.98 53.66
N GLU A 547 16.71 16.31 52.51
CA GLU A 547 18.00 16.03 51.85
C GLU A 547 18.49 17.20 51.00
N HIS A 548 17.61 18.15 50.67
CA HIS A 548 17.94 19.33 49.88
C HIS A 548 18.75 20.34 50.70
N GLY A 549 20.06 20.40 50.44
CA GLY A 549 20.97 21.35 51.09
C GLY A 549 20.58 22.82 50.86
N TYR A 550 20.12 23.16 49.66
CA TYR A 550 19.68 24.53 49.30
C TYR A 550 18.40 24.96 50.06
N SER A 551 17.53 24.02 50.43
CA SER A 551 16.33 24.33 51.23
C SER A 551 16.71 24.73 52.65
N TRP A 552 17.66 24.02 53.25
CA TRP A 552 18.21 24.36 54.57
C TRP A 552 19.02 25.66 54.56
N GLU A 553 19.79 25.90 53.49
CA GLU A 553 20.49 27.16 53.28
C GLU A 553 19.48 28.33 53.22
N THR A 554 18.46 28.24 52.36
CA THR A 554 17.43 29.29 52.22
C THR A 554 16.72 29.55 53.55
N LEU A 555 16.36 28.50 54.29
CA LEU A 555 15.76 28.62 55.61
C LEU A 555 16.70 29.32 56.62
N GLY A 556 17.98 28.92 56.63
CA GLY A 556 18.98 29.52 57.51
C GLY A 556 19.24 30.99 57.18
N GLU A 557 19.25 31.38 55.91
CA GLU A 557 19.39 32.78 55.49
C GLU A 557 18.20 33.62 55.95
N LEU A 558 16.98 33.11 55.79
CA LEU A 558 15.76 33.76 56.27
C LEU A 558 15.83 33.97 57.79
N TYR A 559 16.19 32.94 58.56
CA TYR A 559 16.37 33.07 60.01
C TYR A 559 17.45 34.09 60.38
N PHE A 560 18.56 34.13 59.64
CA PHE A 560 19.62 35.12 59.86
C PHE A 560 19.11 36.55 59.71
N PHE A 561 18.40 36.86 58.62
CA PHE A 561 17.86 38.19 58.37
C PHE A 561 16.72 38.58 59.32
N LEU A 562 15.97 37.60 59.84
CA LEU A 562 14.98 37.77 60.90
C LEU A 562 15.61 37.85 62.31
N LYS A 563 16.95 37.79 62.43
CA LYS A 563 17.71 37.80 63.70
C LYS A 563 17.40 36.62 64.63
N ARG A 564 16.89 35.52 64.08
CA ARG A 564 16.69 34.24 64.77
C ARG A 564 17.98 33.42 64.68
N TYR A 565 19.02 33.86 65.39
CA TYR A 565 20.38 33.35 65.19
C TYR A 565 20.56 31.89 65.63
N GLU A 566 19.89 31.46 66.69
CA GLU A 566 19.88 30.07 67.16
C GLU A 566 19.28 29.14 66.09
N ASP A 567 18.12 29.49 65.53
CA ASP A 567 17.45 28.71 64.48
C ASP A 567 18.27 28.68 63.19
N CYS A 568 18.92 29.81 62.84
CA CYS A 568 19.87 29.88 61.74
C CYS A 568 21.02 28.88 61.92
N ILE A 569 21.58 28.77 63.14
CA ILE A 569 22.67 27.83 63.42
C ILE A 569 22.21 26.38 63.23
N GLU A 570 20.99 26.06 63.64
CA GLU A 570 20.41 24.73 63.45
C GLU A 570 20.22 24.42 61.96
N ALA A 571 19.53 25.29 61.22
CA ALA A 571 19.28 25.12 59.78
C ALA A 571 20.60 24.99 58.99
N MET A 572 21.60 25.84 59.27
CA MET A 572 22.90 25.76 58.60
C MET A 572 23.69 24.51 58.99
N THR A 573 23.50 23.98 60.21
CA THR A 573 24.10 22.70 60.59
C THR A 573 23.45 21.54 59.86
N LYS A 574 22.13 21.59 59.62
CA LYS A 574 21.42 20.63 58.76
C LYS A 574 21.90 20.71 57.32
N CYS A 575 22.04 21.92 56.76
CA CYS A 575 22.63 22.13 55.44
C CYS A 575 24.01 21.47 55.31
N LEU A 576 24.89 21.65 56.30
CA LEU A 576 26.24 21.06 56.32
C LEU A 576 26.26 19.53 56.51
N SER A 577 25.13 18.93 56.91
CA SER A 577 24.98 17.49 57.00
C SER A 577 24.46 16.85 55.71
N CYS A 578 24.00 17.65 54.75
CA CYS A 578 23.53 17.17 53.46
C CYS A 578 24.70 16.65 52.60
N PRO A 579 24.49 15.67 51.70
CA PRO A 579 25.54 15.14 50.85
C PRO A 579 26.13 16.17 49.87
N ALA A 580 25.29 17.08 49.35
CA ALA A 580 25.69 18.10 48.40
C ALA A 580 26.45 19.25 49.09
N LYS A 581 27.72 19.43 48.70
CA LYS A 581 28.63 20.41 49.33
C LYS A 581 28.57 21.82 48.74
N GLU A 582 27.76 22.02 47.70
CA GLU A 582 27.66 23.28 46.94
C GLU A 582 27.34 24.47 47.85
N PHE A 583 26.48 24.25 48.86
CA PHE A 583 26.00 25.28 49.78
C PHE A 583 26.79 25.35 51.10
N HIS A 584 27.82 24.51 51.28
CA HIS A 584 28.58 24.45 52.54
C HIS A 584 29.31 25.75 52.87
N LYS A 585 29.84 26.43 51.84
CA LYS A 585 30.52 27.72 52.03
C LYS A 585 29.57 28.77 52.58
N SER A 586 28.38 28.87 51.99
CA SER A 586 27.32 29.77 52.46
C SER A 586 26.86 29.38 53.86
N ALA A 587 26.62 28.08 54.09
CA ALA A 587 26.17 27.59 55.38
C ALA A 587 27.16 27.87 56.52
N LEU A 588 28.46 27.63 56.31
CA LEU A 588 29.51 28.01 57.27
C LEU A 588 29.57 29.53 57.47
N THR A 589 29.38 30.31 56.41
CA THR A 589 29.39 31.77 56.50
C THR A 589 28.27 32.29 57.38
N PHE A 590 27.03 31.85 57.15
CA PHE A 590 25.87 32.27 57.94
C PHE A 590 25.88 31.69 59.35
N ARG A 591 26.24 30.41 59.53
CA ARG A 591 26.40 29.80 60.86
C ARG A 591 27.46 30.53 61.68
N GLY A 592 28.59 30.84 61.07
CA GLY A 592 29.68 31.57 61.71
C GLY A 592 29.28 32.98 62.16
N LYS A 593 28.57 33.72 61.30
CA LYS A 593 28.01 35.05 61.65
C LYS A 593 26.99 34.97 62.79
N SER A 594 26.07 34.00 62.73
CA SER A 594 25.08 33.77 63.80
C SER A 594 25.73 33.40 65.13
N LEU A 595 26.75 32.53 65.12
CA LEU A 595 27.53 32.16 66.32
C LEU A 595 28.19 33.38 66.96
N ILE A 596 28.76 34.29 66.17
CA ILE A 596 29.33 35.54 66.67
C ILE A 596 28.25 36.43 67.28
N ALA A 597 27.09 36.53 66.64
CA ALA A 597 25.96 37.36 67.12
C ALA A 597 25.45 36.91 68.50
N ILE A 598 25.44 35.60 68.78
CA ILE A 598 25.03 35.04 70.08
C ILE A 598 26.20 34.90 71.09
N GLY A 599 27.37 35.47 70.78
CA GLY A 599 28.52 35.53 71.70
C GLY A 599 29.51 34.35 71.61
N LYS A 600 29.26 33.33 70.79
CA LYS A 600 30.17 32.18 70.54
C LYS A 600 31.27 32.52 69.53
N LYS A 601 32.07 33.56 69.84
CA LYS A 601 33.04 34.16 68.89
C LYS A 601 34.10 33.19 68.37
N LYS A 602 34.57 32.24 69.19
CA LYS A 602 35.63 31.29 68.80
C LYS A 602 35.13 30.33 67.71
N ASP A 603 33.97 29.72 67.93
CA ASP A 603 33.37 28.77 66.99
C ASP A 603 32.94 29.48 65.71
N GLY A 604 32.38 30.69 65.83
CA GLY A 604 31.99 31.47 64.67
C GLY A 604 33.17 31.89 63.78
N LYS A 605 34.31 32.30 64.38
CA LYS A 605 35.54 32.57 63.61
C LYS A 605 36.06 31.32 62.90
N LYS A 606 36.03 30.16 63.56
CA LYS A 606 36.43 28.87 62.97
C LYS A 606 35.58 28.51 61.75
N ASP A 607 34.26 28.69 61.83
CA ASP A 607 33.37 28.45 60.68
C ASP A 607 33.68 29.40 59.52
N LEU A 608 33.91 30.69 59.78
CA LEU A 608 34.30 31.65 58.75
C LEU A 608 35.65 31.32 58.11
N GLU A 609 36.64 30.89 58.89
CA GLU A 609 37.94 30.42 58.38
C GLU A 609 37.78 29.17 57.51
N ASN A 610 36.88 28.26 57.88
CA ASN A 610 36.58 27.08 57.07
C ASN A 610 35.84 27.44 55.78
N ALA A 611 34.92 28.42 55.82
CA ALA A 611 34.23 28.92 54.63
C ALA A 611 35.20 29.54 53.61
N LEU A 612 36.27 30.19 54.07
CA LEU A 612 37.32 30.77 53.20
C LEU A 612 38.20 29.71 52.51
N LYS A 613 38.24 28.49 53.05
CA LYS A 613 39.01 27.36 52.48
C LYS A 613 38.23 26.56 51.44
N LEU A 614 36.92 26.79 51.34
CA LEU A 614 36.03 26.29 50.30
C LEU A 614 35.92 27.33 49.18
#